data_AF-A0A560FPY8-F1
#
_entry.id   AF-A0A560FPY8-F1
#
_cell.length_a   1.000
_cell.length_b   1.000
_cell.length_c   1.000
_cell.angle_alpha   90.00
_cell.angle_beta   90.00
_cell.angle_gamma   90.00
#
_symmetry.space_group_name_H-M   'P 1'
#
loop_
_entity.id
_entity.type
_entity.pdbx_description
1 polymer ?
#
loop_
_entity_poly.entity_id
_entity_poly.type
_entity_poly.pdbx_seq_one_letter_code
_entity_poly.pdbx_strand_id
1 'polypeptide(L)'
;MVELPWLQISGAVAGGVVGGFSGFVANTFHERRVRLRAKRNIACALIGEIGALSQHIEENYLSMLRADLQACGDAPSVVHHAFRGDRDYMPVFRALGSTVGYLPTPLPRELVSWYTSLAAGLERARALHELSGQRDPEAVAFAVRLAKIQDAAFIDLLARSRTLLDSLDRI
;
A
#
# COMPACT_ATOMS: atom_id res chain seq x y z
N MET A 1 -12.08 72.76 9.61
CA MET A 1 -12.46 71.57 10.40
C MET A 1 -12.73 70.45 9.41
N VAL A 2 -11.87 69.45 9.36
CA VAL A 2 -12.02 68.30 8.45
C VAL A 2 -12.91 67.30 9.19
N GLU A 3 -14.17 67.19 8.77
CA GLU A 3 -15.06 66.11 9.22
C GLU A 3 -14.59 64.81 8.56
N LEU A 4 -13.76 64.04 9.26
CA LEU A 4 -13.40 62.70 8.82
C LEU A 4 -14.67 61.82 8.86
N PRO A 5 -15.00 61.09 7.78
CA PRO A 5 -16.19 60.26 7.70
C PRO A 5 -15.97 58.96 8.50
N TRP A 6 -16.04 59.06 9.82
CA TRP A 6 -15.95 57.94 10.77
C TRP A 6 -16.91 56.80 10.48
N LEU A 7 -18.07 57.10 9.88
CA LEU A 7 -19.04 56.10 9.43
C LEU A 7 -18.58 55.25 8.23
N GLN A 8 -17.77 55.81 7.33
CA GLN A 8 -17.24 55.07 6.17
C GLN A 8 -16.05 54.21 6.57
N ILE A 9 -15.21 54.70 7.49
CA ILE A 9 -14.07 53.96 8.03
C ILE A 9 -14.56 52.81 8.92
N SER A 10 -15.59 53.02 9.75
CA SER A 10 -16.17 51.93 10.56
C SER A 10 -16.87 50.87 9.71
N GLY A 11 -17.57 51.26 8.64
CA GLY A 11 -18.19 50.33 7.68
C GLY A 11 -17.17 49.50 6.89
N ALA A 12 -16.05 50.10 6.48
CA ALA A 12 -14.96 49.39 5.80
C ALA A 12 -14.21 48.43 6.72
N VAL A 13 -13.96 48.81 7.98
CA VAL A 13 -13.34 47.94 8.99
C VAL A 13 -14.28 46.79 9.37
N ALA A 14 -15.57 47.06 9.56
CA ALA A 14 -16.56 46.01 9.83
C ALA A 14 -16.73 45.04 8.63
N GLY A 15 -16.78 45.56 7.40
CA GLY A 15 -16.82 44.76 6.18
C GLY A 15 -15.55 43.93 5.96
N GLY A 16 -14.37 44.47 6.32
CA GLY A 16 -13.09 43.76 6.26
C GLY A 16 -12.98 42.63 7.29
N VAL A 17 -13.50 42.83 8.51
CA VAL A 17 -13.50 41.79 9.56
C VAL A 17 -14.50 40.67 9.23
N VAL A 18 -15.71 41.00 8.78
CA VAL A 18 -16.72 40.00 8.38
C VAL A 18 -16.29 39.26 7.11
N GLY A 19 -15.79 39.98 6.10
CA GLY A 19 -15.27 39.38 4.86
C GLY A 19 -14.05 38.50 5.10
N GLY A 20 -13.12 38.92 5.97
CA GLY A 20 -11.96 38.14 6.38
C GLY A 20 -12.33 36.87 7.16
N PHE A 21 -13.32 36.95 8.06
CA PHE A 21 -13.80 35.79 8.82
C PHE A 21 -14.60 34.81 7.94
N SER A 22 -15.46 35.30 7.05
CA SER A 22 -16.15 34.47 6.06
C SER A 22 -15.17 33.80 5.10
N GLY A 23 -14.11 34.51 4.67
CA GLY A 23 -13.02 33.95 3.85
C GLY A 23 -12.22 32.88 4.59
N PHE A 24 -11.90 33.10 5.87
CA PHE A 24 -11.20 32.11 6.71
C PHE A 24 -12.04 30.85 6.94
N VAL A 25 -13.33 31.01 7.25
CA VAL A 25 -14.27 29.90 7.43
C VAL A 25 -14.43 29.15 6.11
N ALA A 26 -14.68 29.85 4.99
CA ALA A 26 -14.80 29.23 3.68
C ALA A 26 -13.52 28.47 3.28
N ASN A 27 -12.33 29.03 3.52
CA ASN A 27 -11.07 28.38 3.23
C ASN A 27 -10.86 27.14 4.10
N THR A 28 -11.17 27.23 5.40
CA THR A 28 -11.09 26.08 6.32
C THR A 28 -12.07 24.96 5.94
N PHE A 29 -13.30 25.31 5.53
CA PHE A 29 -14.28 24.33 5.04
C PHE A 29 -13.88 23.73 3.69
N HIS A 30 -13.30 24.53 2.80
CA HIS A 30 -12.80 24.07 1.51
C HIS A 30 -11.63 23.09 1.69
N GLU A 31 -10.64 23.45 2.49
CA GLU A 31 -9.50 22.58 2.84
C GLU A 31 -9.96 21.27 3.49
N ARG A 32 -10.93 21.33 4.40
CA ARG A 32 -11.52 20.11 5.00
C ARG A 32 -12.19 19.22 3.96
N ARG A 33 -12.97 19.78 3.02
CA ARG A 33 -13.62 19.00 1.95
C ARG A 33 -12.61 18.39 0.98
N VAL A 34 -11.60 19.15 0.59
CA VAL A 34 -10.51 18.65 -0.27
C VAL A 34 -9.77 17.51 0.41
N ARG A 35 -9.45 17.66 1.70
CA ARG A 35 -8.79 16.62 2.50
C ARG A 35 -9.64 15.34 2.63
N LEU A 36 -10.95 15.46 2.87
CA LEU A 36 -11.85 14.32 2.97
C LEU A 36 -11.97 13.58 1.63
N ARG A 37 -12.07 14.30 0.51
CA ARG A 37 -12.08 13.69 -0.83
C ARG A 37 -10.75 13.00 -1.14
N ALA A 38 -9.62 13.65 -0.85
CA ALA A 38 -8.30 13.06 -1.03
C ALA A 38 -8.16 11.75 -0.24
N LYS A 39 -8.55 11.75 1.04
CA LYS A 39 -8.54 10.57 1.90
C LYS A 39 -9.31 9.39 1.28
N ARG A 40 -10.53 9.63 0.78
CA ARG A 40 -11.36 8.60 0.14
C ARG A 40 -10.77 8.08 -1.17
N ASN A 41 -10.28 8.98 -2.02
CA ASN A 41 -9.66 8.59 -3.29
C ASN A 41 -8.40 7.75 -3.07
N ILE A 42 -7.57 8.14 -2.08
CA ILE A 42 -6.37 7.39 -1.67
C ILE A 42 -6.77 5.99 -1.17
N ALA A 43 -7.77 5.89 -0.29
CA ALA A 43 -8.23 4.62 0.23
C ALA A 43 -8.76 3.70 -0.88
N CYS A 44 -9.60 4.23 -1.78
CA CYS A 44 -10.12 3.49 -2.92
C CYS A 44 -9.02 2.96 -3.85
N ALA A 45 -8.02 3.79 -4.16
CA ALA A 45 -6.89 3.37 -5.00
C ALA A 45 -6.05 2.26 -4.33
N LEU A 46 -5.80 2.38 -3.02
CA LEU A 46 -5.07 1.37 -2.25
C LEU A 46 -5.86 0.07 -2.09
N ILE A 47 -7.18 0.13 -1.93
CA ILE A 47 -8.05 -1.06 -1.92
C ILE A 47 -7.90 -1.82 -3.24
N GLY A 48 -7.92 -1.10 -4.37
CA GLY A 48 -7.72 -1.71 -5.68
C GLY A 48 -6.35 -2.39 -5.83
N GLU A 49 -5.27 -1.71 -5.46
CA GLU A 49 -3.91 -2.27 -5.56
C GLU A 49 -3.72 -3.46 -4.61
N ILE A 50 -4.04 -3.32 -3.32
CA ILE A 50 -3.87 -4.39 -2.33
C ILE A 50 -4.77 -5.58 -2.68
N GLY A 51 -6.02 -5.35 -3.07
CA GLY A 51 -6.96 -6.40 -3.46
C GLY A 51 -6.46 -7.21 -4.66
N ALA A 52 -6.02 -6.52 -5.72
CA ALA A 52 -5.47 -7.17 -6.91
C ALA A 52 -4.19 -7.97 -6.60
N LEU A 53 -3.32 -7.43 -5.75
CA LEU A 53 -2.10 -8.12 -5.32
C LEU A 53 -2.42 -9.36 -4.48
N SER A 54 -3.30 -9.24 -3.49
CA SER A 54 -3.69 -10.37 -2.66
C SER A 54 -4.31 -11.49 -3.48
N GLN A 55 -5.20 -11.15 -4.41
CA GLN A 55 -5.79 -12.12 -5.33
C GLN A 55 -4.71 -12.77 -6.22
N HIS A 56 -3.79 -11.98 -6.78
CA HIS A 56 -2.71 -12.53 -7.61
C HIS A 56 -1.80 -13.50 -6.83
N ILE A 57 -1.45 -13.14 -5.59
CA ILE A 57 -0.63 -13.98 -4.70
C ILE A 57 -1.38 -15.28 -4.35
N GLU A 58 -2.66 -15.19 -3.99
CA GLU A 58 -3.46 -16.34 -3.57
C GLU A 58 -3.71 -17.30 -4.73
N GLU A 59 -4.19 -16.79 -5.86
CA GLU A 59 -4.64 -17.63 -6.98
C GLU A 59 -3.48 -18.16 -7.84
N ASN A 60 -2.43 -17.35 -8.05
CA ASN A 60 -1.37 -17.69 -9.00
C ASN A 60 -0.07 -18.08 -8.30
N TYR A 61 0.36 -17.31 -7.32
CA TYR A 61 1.67 -17.53 -6.71
C TYR A 61 1.68 -18.73 -5.75
N LEU A 62 0.82 -18.73 -4.74
CA LEU A 62 0.79 -19.77 -3.71
C LEU A 62 0.36 -21.13 -4.27
N SER A 63 -0.57 -21.14 -5.24
CA SER A 63 -0.99 -22.37 -5.92
C SER A 63 0.18 -23.05 -6.63
N MET A 64 0.97 -22.27 -7.40
CA MET A 64 2.16 -22.78 -8.09
C MET A 64 3.25 -23.21 -7.09
N LEU A 65 3.56 -22.38 -6.09
CA LEU A 65 4.60 -22.69 -5.10
C LEU A 65 4.30 -24.00 -4.35
N ARG A 66 3.04 -24.23 -3.98
CA ARG A 66 2.63 -25.45 -3.29
C ARG A 66 2.68 -26.68 -4.20
N ALA A 67 2.30 -26.53 -5.46
CA ALA A 67 2.45 -27.59 -6.45
C ALA A 67 3.93 -27.95 -6.65
N ASP A 68 4.81 -26.94 -6.77
CA ASP A 68 6.26 -27.13 -6.88
C ASP A 68 6.83 -27.87 -5.65
N LEU A 69 6.41 -27.47 -4.45
CA LEU A 69 6.80 -28.12 -3.18
C LEU A 69 6.30 -29.56 -3.07
N GLN A 70 5.09 -29.86 -3.53
CA GLN A 70 4.54 -31.22 -3.55
C GLN A 70 5.27 -32.11 -4.56
N ALA A 71 5.58 -31.58 -5.74
CA ALA A 71 6.30 -32.31 -6.79
C ALA A 71 7.75 -32.66 -6.38
N CYS A 72 8.36 -31.87 -5.49
CA CYS A 72 9.70 -32.11 -4.99
C CYS A 72 9.86 -33.39 -4.15
N GLY A 73 8.79 -33.89 -3.51
CA GLY A 73 8.85 -35.06 -2.63
C GLY A 73 9.88 -34.93 -1.49
N ASP A 74 10.37 -36.07 -0.97
CA ASP A 74 11.32 -36.10 0.17
C ASP A 74 12.79 -35.87 -0.25
N ALA A 75 13.13 -36.09 -1.52
CA ALA A 75 14.48 -35.95 -2.07
C ALA A 75 14.47 -35.34 -3.48
N PRO A 76 14.14 -34.04 -3.62
CA PRO A 76 14.14 -33.39 -4.92
C PRO A 76 15.53 -33.36 -5.53
N SER A 77 15.60 -33.66 -6.83
CA SER A 77 16.83 -33.54 -7.62
C SER A 77 16.92 -32.18 -8.35
N VAL A 78 15.79 -31.49 -8.51
CA VAL A 78 15.65 -30.16 -9.13
C VAL A 78 14.45 -29.44 -8.49
N VAL A 79 14.57 -28.13 -8.30
CA VAL A 79 13.43 -27.25 -7.99
C VAL A 79 13.06 -26.48 -9.24
N HIS A 80 11.76 -26.43 -9.56
CA HIS A 80 11.22 -25.58 -10.60
C HIS A 80 10.45 -24.42 -9.96
N HIS A 81 10.69 -23.20 -10.40
CA HIS A 81 9.91 -22.04 -10.00
C HIS A 81 9.77 -21.04 -11.15
N ALA A 82 8.57 -20.90 -11.69
CA ALA A 82 8.33 -20.06 -12.88
C ALA A 82 8.09 -18.58 -12.56
N PHE A 83 7.70 -18.25 -11.31
CA PHE A 83 7.41 -16.88 -10.93
C PHE A 83 8.69 -16.09 -10.64
N ARG A 84 8.84 -14.92 -11.29
CA ARG A 84 10.06 -14.10 -11.20
C ARG A 84 10.04 -13.02 -10.13
N GLY A 85 8.87 -12.43 -9.85
CA GLY A 85 8.75 -11.30 -8.92
C GLY A 85 9.34 -9.97 -9.41
N ASP A 86 9.79 -9.85 -10.66
CA ASP A 86 10.50 -8.66 -11.18
C ASP A 86 9.59 -7.50 -11.63
N ARG A 87 8.26 -7.66 -11.65
CA ARG A 87 7.34 -6.62 -12.13
C ARG A 87 7.16 -5.51 -11.10
N ASP A 88 6.75 -4.31 -11.55
CA ASP A 88 6.31 -3.28 -10.62
C ASP A 88 4.89 -3.61 -10.12
N TYR A 89 4.83 -4.14 -8.90
CA TYR A 89 3.59 -4.54 -8.24
C TYR A 89 2.99 -3.45 -7.35
N MET A 90 3.67 -2.31 -7.18
CA MET A 90 3.24 -1.25 -6.24
C MET A 90 3.19 0.16 -6.86
N PRO A 91 2.65 0.33 -8.08
CA PRO A 91 2.62 1.63 -8.76
C PRO A 91 1.79 2.69 -8.02
N VAL A 92 0.65 2.31 -7.44
CA VAL A 92 -0.25 3.24 -6.73
C VAL A 92 0.40 3.69 -5.44
N PHE A 93 0.90 2.77 -4.61
CA PHE A 93 1.56 3.12 -3.37
C PHE A 93 2.77 4.05 -3.59
N ARG A 94 3.59 3.79 -4.62
CA ARG A 94 4.72 4.67 -4.98
C ARG A 94 4.26 6.05 -5.41
N ALA A 95 3.23 6.14 -6.24
CA ALA A 95 2.67 7.41 -6.71
C ALA A 95 2.09 8.25 -5.56
N LEU A 96 1.61 7.61 -4.49
CA LEU A 96 0.97 8.26 -3.36
C LEU A 96 1.93 8.75 -2.26
N GLY A 97 3.26 8.59 -2.41
CA GLY A 97 4.24 8.75 -1.33
C GLY A 97 4.10 10.01 -0.44
N SER A 98 3.79 11.18 -0.99
CA SER A 98 3.59 12.41 -0.19
C SER A 98 2.18 12.56 0.41
N THR A 99 1.23 11.76 -0.05
CA THR A 99 -0.20 11.87 0.25
C THR A 99 -0.71 10.79 1.20
N VAL A 100 0.05 9.71 1.43
CA VAL A 100 -0.31 8.65 2.39
C VAL A 100 -0.60 9.22 3.80
N GLY A 101 0.03 10.35 4.17
CA GLY A 101 -0.23 11.06 5.43
C GLY A 101 -1.63 11.66 5.59
N TYR A 102 -2.47 11.67 4.55
CA TYR A 102 -3.88 12.04 4.68
C TYR A 102 -4.73 10.94 5.32
N LEU A 103 -4.25 9.69 5.33
CA LEU A 103 -4.93 8.57 5.98
C LEU A 103 -4.81 8.68 7.52
N PRO A 104 -5.83 8.25 8.27
CA PRO A 104 -5.80 8.26 9.72
C PRO A 104 -4.78 7.25 10.24
N THR A 105 -4.10 7.59 11.33
CA THR A 105 -3.33 6.62 12.12
C THR A 105 -4.25 5.48 12.56
N PRO A 106 -3.82 4.20 12.48
CA PRO A 106 -2.46 3.71 12.19
C PRO A 106 -2.15 3.38 10.72
N LEU A 107 -3.05 3.65 9.77
CA LEU A 107 -2.96 3.13 8.39
C LEU A 107 -1.64 3.43 7.66
N PRO A 108 -1.06 4.63 7.70
CA PRO A 108 0.23 4.88 7.05
C PRO A 108 1.32 3.89 7.45
N ARG A 109 1.41 3.58 8.76
CA ARG A 109 2.39 2.65 9.31
C ARG A 109 2.12 1.22 8.83
N GLU A 110 0.85 0.82 8.81
CA GLU A 110 0.45 -0.53 8.41
C GLU A 110 0.67 -0.78 6.92
N LEU A 111 0.38 0.23 6.08
CA LEU A 111 0.67 0.19 4.64
C LEU A 111 2.16 0.04 4.37
N VAL A 112 3.00 0.86 5.00
CA VAL A 112 4.47 0.76 4.84
C VAL A 112 4.97 -0.62 5.24
N SER A 113 4.50 -1.14 6.39
CA SER A 113 4.86 -2.48 6.86
C SER A 113 4.46 -3.58 5.86
N TRP A 114 3.25 -3.49 5.31
CA TRP A 114 2.73 -4.46 4.35
C TRP A 114 3.47 -4.42 3.02
N TYR A 115 3.66 -3.25 2.41
CA TYR A 115 4.40 -3.11 1.16
C TYR A 115 5.88 -3.50 1.29
N THR A 116 6.49 -3.25 2.44
CA THR A 116 7.87 -3.70 2.72
C THR A 116 7.93 -5.22 2.82
N SER A 117 6.94 -5.84 3.47
CA SER A 117 6.85 -7.30 3.58
C SER A 117 6.59 -7.95 2.22
N LEU A 118 5.79 -7.31 1.35
CA LEU A 118 5.60 -7.72 -0.04
C LEU A 118 6.92 -7.64 -0.82
N ALA A 119 7.67 -6.54 -0.73
CA ALA A 119 8.95 -6.38 -1.41
C ALA A 119 9.94 -7.49 -1.01
N ALA A 120 10.07 -7.78 0.28
CA ALA A 120 10.89 -8.89 0.77
C ALA A 120 10.38 -10.25 0.26
N GLY A 121 9.07 -10.43 0.10
CA GLY A 121 8.49 -11.62 -0.53
C GLY A 121 8.89 -11.77 -1.99
N LEU A 122 8.86 -10.67 -2.76
CA LEU A 122 9.26 -10.63 -4.17
C LEU A 122 10.75 -10.93 -4.35
N GLU A 123 11.62 -10.40 -3.48
CA GLU A 123 13.05 -10.70 -3.47
C GLU A 123 13.32 -12.20 -3.28
N ARG A 124 12.61 -12.84 -2.35
CA ARG A 124 12.73 -14.30 -2.15
C ARG A 124 12.19 -15.07 -3.36
N ALA A 125 11.12 -14.59 -4.00
CA ALA A 125 10.56 -15.21 -5.21
C ALA A 125 11.58 -15.20 -6.35
N ARG A 126 12.26 -14.08 -6.51
CA ARG A 126 13.36 -13.93 -7.46
C ARG A 126 14.51 -14.88 -7.15
N ALA A 127 14.94 -14.95 -5.89
CA ALA A 127 15.99 -15.89 -5.49
C ALA A 127 15.60 -17.35 -5.77
N LEU A 128 14.33 -17.74 -5.52
CA LEU A 128 13.81 -19.06 -5.91
C LEU A 128 13.85 -19.28 -7.42
N HIS A 129 13.50 -18.26 -8.20
CA HIS A 129 13.59 -18.33 -9.66
C HIS A 129 15.04 -18.52 -10.14
N GLU A 130 16.00 -17.82 -9.54
CA GLU A 130 17.44 -17.94 -9.87
C GLU A 130 18.02 -19.31 -9.47
N LEU A 131 17.46 -19.94 -8.44
CA LEU A 131 17.78 -21.31 -8.02
C LEU A 131 17.06 -22.38 -8.86
N SER A 132 16.04 -21.99 -9.63
CA SER A 132 15.26 -22.91 -10.45
C SER A 132 16.13 -23.58 -11.50
N GLY A 133 16.07 -24.92 -11.60
CA GLY A 133 16.86 -25.71 -12.54
C GLY A 133 18.26 -26.06 -12.08
N GLN A 134 18.70 -25.58 -10.91
CA GLN A 134 19.95 -26.05 -10.30
C GLN A 134 19.79 -27.51 -9.83
N ARG A 135 20.90 -28.26 -9.93
CA ARG A 135 20.99 -29.69 -9.57
C ARG A 135 21.93 -29.96 -8.40
N ASP A 136 22.63 -28.92 -7.94
CA ASP A 136 23.50 -29.01 -6.79
C ASP A 136 22.65 -29.31 -5.53
N PRO A 137 22.96 -30.39 -4.78
CA PRO A 137 22.15 -30.78 -3.62
C PRO A 137 22.03 -29.69 -2.55
N GLU A 138 23.08 -28.89 -2.33
CA GLU A 138 23.03 -27.80 -1.35
C GLU A 138 22.11 -26.67 -1.82
N ALA A 139 22.22 -26.27 -3.09
CA ALA A 139 21.34 -25.30 -3.71
C ALA A 139 19.87 -25.75 -3.71
N VAL A 140 19.60 -27.02 -4.04
CA VAL A 140 18.26 -27.60 -4.01
C VAL A 140 17.70 -27.59 -2.58
N ALA A 141 18.48 -28.02 -1.59
CA ALA A 141 18.07 -27.98 -0.20
C ALA A 141 17.80 -26.54 0.29
N PHE A 142 18.59 -25.57 -0.16
CA PHE A 142 18.37 -24.16 0.13
C PHE A 142 17.08 -23.63 -0.53
N ALA A 143 16.84 -23.93 -1.80
CA ALA A 143 15.63 -23.55 -2.52
C ALA A 143 14.36 -24.09 -1.84
N VAL A 144 14.37 -25.35 -1.40
CA VAL A 144 13.23 -25.94 -0.65
C VAL A 144 12.99 -25.21 0.68
N ARG A 145 14.05 -24.89 1.43
CA ARG A 145 13.91 -24.10 2.68
C ARG A 145 13.34 -22.71 2.40
N LEU A 146 13.84 -22.04 1.38
CA LEU A 146 13.39 -20.71 0.99
C LEU A 146 11.92 -20.72 0.56
N ALA A 147 11.49 -21.72 -0.22
CA ALA A 147 10.11 -21.91 -0.64
C ALA A 147 9.16 -22.09 0.55
N LYS A 148 9.54 -22.87 1.56
CA LYS A 148 8.75 -23.04 2.79
C LYS A 148 8.61 -21.74 3.58
N ILE A 149 9.70 -20.98 3.72
CA ILE A 149 9.67 -19.67 4.38
C ILE A 149 8.76 -18.71 3.61
N GLN A 150 8.80 -18.77 2.28
CA GLN A 150 8.02 -17.91 1.41
C GLN A 150 6.52 -18.21 1.45
N ASP A 151 6.11 -19.49 1.45
CA ASP A 151 4.71 -19.88 1.63
C ASP A 151 4.15 -19.32 2.94
N ALA A 152 4.85 -19.54 4.06
CA ALA A 152 4.44 -19.03 5.37
C ALA A 152 4.35 -17.49 5.41
N ALA A 153 5.35 -16.80 4.84
CA ALA A 153 5.39 -15.34 4.81
C ALA A 153 4.24 -14.75 3.97
N PHE A 154 3.89 -15.37 2.85
CA PHE A 154 2.77 -14.91 2.02
C PHE A 154 1.41 -15.20 2.63
N ILE A 155 1.24 -16.31 3.35
CA ILE A 155 0.01 -16.55 4.13
C ILE A 155 -0.21 -15.43 5.15
N ASP A 156 0.84 -15.06 5.89
CA ASP A 156 0.79 -13.97 6.87
C ASP A 156 0.58 -12.59 6.19
N LEU A 157 1.16 -12.38 5.01
CA LEU A 157 0.93 -11.17 4.21
C LEU A 157 -0.54 -11.05 3.76
N LEU A 158 -1.14 -12.15 3.30
CA LEU A 158 -2.54 -12.21 2.89
C LEU A 158 -3.48 -11.96 4.07
N ALA A 159 -3.20 -12.57 5.23
CA ALA A 159 -3.96 -12.31 6.46
C ALA A 159 -3.97 -10.81 6.82
N ARG A 160 -2.79 -10.17 6.80
CA ARG A 160 -2.65 -8.73 7.06
C ARG A 160 -3.33 -7.85 6.00
N SER A 161 -3.36 -8.29 4.74
CA SER A 161 -4.07 -7.55 3.69
C SER A 161 -5.56 -7.44 3.96
N ARG A 162 -6.21 -8.48 4.51
CA ARG A 162 -7.64 -8.46 4.83
C ARG A 162 -7.96 -7.39 5.87
N THR A 163 -7.18 -7.33 6.95
CA THR A 163 -7.31 -6.30 7.99
C THR A 163 -7.08 -4.89 7.45
N LEU A 164 -6.10 -4.73 6.55
CA LEU A 164 -5.83 -3.45 5.88
C LEU A 164 -6.98 -3.00 4.98
N LEU A 165 -7.51 -3.91 4.15
CA LEU A 165 -8.64 -3.65 3.27
C LEU A 165 -9.88 -3.24 4.08
N ASP A 166 -10.22 -3.96 5.14
CA ASP A 166 -11.33 -3.62 6.05
C ASP A 166 -11.15 -2.23 6.67
N SER A 167 -9.92 -1.85 7.01
CA SER A 167 -9.62 -0.56 7.63
C SER A 167 -9.67 0.59 6.62
N LEU A 168 -9.29 0.33 5.36
CA LEU A 168 -9.39 1.29 4.26
C LEU A 168 -10.84 1.48 3.80
N ASP A 169 -11.68 0.43 3.82
CA ASP A 169 -13.09 0.53 3.41
C ASP A 169 -13.93 1.41 4.35
N ARG A 170 -13.48 1.56 5.62
CA ARG A 170 -14.14 2.40 6.64
C ARG A 170 -13.85 3.90 6.52
N ILE A 171 -13.17 4.35 5.47
CA ILE A 171 -12.72 5.75 5.26
C ILE A 171 -13.77 6.63 4.58
#